data_AF-A0A954Z914-F1
#
_entry.id   AF-A0A954Z914-F1
#
_cell.length_a   1.000
_cell.length_b   1.000
_cell.length_c   1.000
_cell.angle_alpha   90.00
_cell.angle_beta   90.00
_cell.angle_gamma   90.00
#
_symmetry.space_group_name_H-M   'P 1'
#
loop_
_entity.id
_entity.type
_entity.pdbx_description
1 polymer ?
#
loop_
_entity_poly.entity_id
_entity_poly.type
_entity_poly.pdbx_seq_one_letter_code
_entity_poly.pdbx_strand_id
1 'polypeptide(L)'
;MRRRPGLRPMFGGRLRPGAALLWRASWCVAMAFWTANSSLGQGLGFSAPSQSYYRSVEELYRGEYREAQRDFLQELRGAVKTVSTRWIDSICYHAMLGETYYQMGRLWDALEQFDAAANLYLQYPKWMLRVNFTQTPRPEPSRARVIVPWGASQRGAVLGDMSHSMQIAQGTLNNQRVAQEGGVLQQAQYWTIDVVEVNRCISLTLRRRNELLGSLGKHDPLSQRLLRELVRGGA
;
A
#
# COMPACT_ATOMS: atom_id res chain seq x y z
N MET A 1 100.91 -7.13 -13.56
CA MET A 1 100.71 -8.41 -12.85
C MET A 1 99.28 -8.87 -13.08
N ARG A 2 99.09 -10.06 -13.68
CA ARG A 2 97.84 -10.84 -13.86
C ARG A 2 96.63 -10.19 -14.57
N ARG A 3 96.34 -10.78 -15.74
CA ARG A 3 95.17 -10.62 -16.64
C ARG A 3 93.80 -10.69 -15.95
N ARG A 4 92.83 -9.89 -16.41
CA ARG A 4 91.52 -10.35 -16.92
C ARG A 4 90.97 -9.39 -18.00
N PRO A 5 90.24 -9.87 -19.02
CA PRO A 5 89.97 -9.15 -20.26
C PRO A 5 88.53 -8.64 -20.40
N GLY A 6 88.37 -7.59 -21.23
CA GLY A 6 87.31 -7.47 -22.23
C GLY A 6 85.90 -7.08 -21.78
N LEU A 7 85.60 -5.79 -21.86
CA LEU A 7 84.23 -5.24 -21.79
C LEU A 7 83.62 -5.09 -23.19
N ARG A 8 82.42 -5.69 -23.34
CA ARG A 8 81.32 -5.45 -24.32
C ARG A 8 81.48 -5.98 -25.77
N PRO A 9 80.37 -6.07 -26.54
CA PRO A 9 78.99 -6.49 -26.22
C PRO A 9 78.48 -7.56 -27.24
N MET A 10 77.32 -8.19 -27.04
CA MET A 10 76.38 -8.50 -28.15
C MET A 10 75.07 -9.15 -27.66
N PHE A 11 73.98 -8.61 -28.18
CA PHE A 11 72.60 -9.08 -28.29
C PHE A 11 72.33 -10.59 -28.22
N GLY A 12 71.16 -10.93 -27.67
CA GLY A 12 70.36 -12.04 -28.21
C GLY A 12 69.56 -12.83 -27.18
N GLY A 13 68.31 -12.43 -26.93
CA GLY A 13 67.39 -13.24 -26.12
C GLY A 13 65.98 -12.68 -26.09
N ARG A 14 65.24 -12.82 -27.20
CA ARG A 14 63.81 -12.52 -27.30
C ARG A 14 63.02 -13.41 -26.33
N LEU A 15 62.42 -12.84 -25.30
CA LEU A 15 61.38 -13.51 -24.51
C LEU A 15 60.01 -13.29 -25.17
N ARG A 16 59.31 -14.40 -25.42
CA ARG A 16 58.01 -14.51 -26.09
C ARG A 16 56.89 -13.98 -25.17
N PRO A 17 55.98 -13.10 -25.64
CA PRO A 17 54.83 -12.66 -24.85
C PRO A 17 53.69 -13.67 -25.04
N GLY A 18 53.58 -14.68 -24.18
CA GLY A 18 52.58 -15.75 -24.38
C GLY A 18 51.91 -16.31 -23.13
N ALA A 19 52.28 -15.88 -21.92
CA ALA A 19 51.82 -16.55 -20.69
C ALA A 19 51.22 -15.64 -19.62
N ALA A 20 51.09 -14.33 -19.87
CA ALA A 20 50.57 -13.38 -18.88
C ALA A 20 49.10 -12.96 -19.12
N LEU A 21 48.48 -13.39 -20.22
CA LEU A 21 47.15 -12.95 -20.62
C LEU A 21 46.01 -13.88 -20.19
N LEU A 22 46.29 -15.15 -19.87
CA LEU A 22 45.25 -16.10 -19.48
C LEU A 22 44.89 -16.03 -17.99
N TRP A 23 45.76 -15.49 -17.14
CA TRP A 23 45.47 -15.38 -15.70
C TRP A 23 44.62 -14.15 -15.35
N ARG A 24 44.67 -13.10 -16.19
CA ARG A 24 43.82 -11.91 -16.04
C ARG A 24 42.40 -12.10 -16.55
N ALA A 25 42.17 -12.98 -17.52
CA ALA A 25 40.84 -13.28 -18.03
C ALA A 25 39.98 -14.11 -17.05
N SER A 26 40.62 -14.95 -16.22
CA SER A 26 39.91 -15.81 -15.26
C SER A 26 39.34 -15.04 -14.06
N TRP A 27 39.94 -13.90 -13.70
CA TRP A 27 39.45 -13.05 -12.60
C TRP A 27 38.26 -12.18 -13.01
N CYS A 28 38.14 -11.82 -14.29
CA CYS A 28 36.99 -11.06 -14.79
C CYS A 28 35.73 -11.93 -14.95
N VAL A 29 35.87 -13.23 -15.27
CA VAL A 29 34.71 -14.14 -15.33
C VAL A 29 34.26 -14.57 -13.93
N ALA A 30 35.19 -14.75 -12.98
CA ALA A 30 34.83 -15.07 -11.59
C ALA A 30 34.19 -13.88 -10.84
N MET A 31 34.58 -12.63 -11.14
CA MET A 31 33.91 -11.45 -10.58
C MET A 31 32.59 -11.07 -11.28
N ALA A 32 32.41 -11.45 -12.56
CA ALA A 32 31.14 -11.24 -13.26
C ALA A 32 30.01 -12.18 -12.76
N PHE A 33 30.35 -13.27 -12.05
CA PHE A 33 29.39 -14.18 -11.43
C PHE A 33 28.97 -13.79 -10.00
N TRP A 34 29.57 -12.74 -9.41
CA TRP A 34 29.24 -12.25 -8.06
C TRP A 34 28.58 -10.87 -8.04
N THR A 35 28.40 -10.23 -9.19
CA THR A 35 27.44 -9.13 -9.34
C THR A 35 26.18 -9.61 -10.06
N ALA A 36 25.65 -10.76 -9.63
CA ALA A 36 24.22 -10.97 -9.75
C ALA A 36 23.58 -9.91 -8.86
N ASN A 37 23.14 -8.82 -9.49
CA ASN A 37 22.27 -7.84 -8.89
C ASN A 37 21.19 -8.60 -8.10
N SER A 38 21.25 -8.54 -6.78
CA SER A 38 20.04 -8.48 -5.98
C SER A 38 19.39 -7.14 -6.31
N SER A 39 18.85 -7.01 -7.53
CA SER A 39 17.67 -6.21 -7.72
C SER A 39 16.61 -6.91 -6.89
N LEU A 40 16.58 -6.62 -5.58
CA LEU A 40 15.40 -6.82 -4.77
C LEU A 40 14.30 -6.12 -5.55
N GLY A 41 13.48 -6.94 -6.20
CA GLY A 41 12.51 -6.49 -7.17
C GLY A 41 11.70 -5.35 -6.58
N GLN A 42 11.50 -4.32 -7.39
CA GLN A 42 10.40 -3.38 -7.26
C GLN A 42 9.08 -4.18 -7.45
N GLY A 43 8.76 -5.05 -6.48
CA GLY A 43 7.77 -6.11 -6.67
C GLY A 43 7.16 -6.67 -5.39
N LEU A 44 7.61 -6.26 -4.20
CA LEU A 44 6.70 -6.21 -3.05
C LEU A 44 5.89 -4.93 -3.22
N GLY A 45 4.86 -4.99 -4.06
CA GLY A 45 3.98 -3.86 -4.32
C GLY A 45 3.49 -3.28 -3.00
N PHE A 46 3.80 -2.02 -2.75
CA PHE A 46 3.23 -1.28 -1.63
C PHE A 46 1.71 -1.25 -1.82
N SER A 47 1.00 -2.09 -1.08
CA SER A 47 -0.46 -2.12 -0.98
C SER A 47 -0.85 -1.60 0.38
N ALA A 48 -1.77 -0.65 0.41
CA ALA A 48 -2.36 -0.12 1.62
C ALA A 48 -3.82 -0.59 1.71
N PRO A 49 -4.30 -1.14 2.84
CA PRO A 49 -3.55 -1.52 4.04
C PRO A 49 -2.49 -2.61 3.82
N SER A 50 -1.54 -2.69 4.73
CA SER A 50 -0.42 -3.65 4.71
C SER A 50 -0.90 -5.10 4.98
N GLN A 51 -0.04 -6.10 4.72
CA GLN A 51 -0.37 -7.48 5.09
C GLN A 51 -0.43 -7.70 6.61
N SER A 52 0.38 -6.97 7.38
CA SER A 52 0.37 -7.02 8.86
C SER A 52 -0.97 -6.55 9.42
N TYR A 53 -1.60 -5.55 8.80
CA TYR A 53 -2.95 -5.12 9.15
C TYR A 53 -3.96 -6.28 9.11
N TYR A 54 -3.99 -7.08 8.04
CA TYR A 54 -4.93 -8.20 7.95
C TYR A 54 -4.65 -9.29 9.00
N ARG A 55 -3.38 -9.49 9.39
CA ARG A 55 -3.05 -10.38 10.51
C ARG A 55 -3.66 -9.87 11.83
N SER A 56 -3.56 -8.57 12.10
CA SER A 56 -4.16 -7.96 13.30
C SER A 56 -5.69 -8.00 13.27
N VAL A 57 -6.32 -7.97 12.08
CA VAL A 57 -7.77 -8.22 11.93
C VAL A 57 -8.12 -9.64 12.37
N GLU A 58 -7.32 -10.65 12.03
CA GLU A 58 -7.53 -12.01 12.52
C GLU A 58 -7.36 -12.12 14.03
N GLU A 59 -6.36 -11.47 14.61
CA GLU A 59 -6.14 -11.43 16.06
C GLU A 59 -7.34 -10.83 16.80
N LEU A 60 -7.89 -9.72 16.27
CA LEU A 60 -9.13 -9.13 16.78
C LEU A 60 -10.29 -10.14 16.74
N TYR A 61 -10.47 -10.87 15.65
CA TYR A 61 -11.55 -11.87 15.54
C TYR A 61 -11.33 -13.09 16.44
N ARG A 62 -10.08 -13.39 16.82
CA ARG A 62 -9.75 -14.43 17.81
C ARG A 62 -9.96 -13.97 19.26
N GLY A 63 -10.20 -12.68 19.48
CA GLY A 63 -10.36 -12.09 20.81
C GLY A 63 -9.06 -11.59 21.44
N GLU A 64 -7.95 -11.59 20.70
CA GLU A 64 -6.64 -11.12 21.18
C GLU A 64 -6.52 -9.59 21.08
N TYR A 65 -7.38 -8.90 21.81
CA TYR A 65 -7.58 -7.46 21.62
C TYR A 65 -6.34 -6.62 21.96
N ARG A 66 -5.53 -7.03 22.94
CA ARG A 66 -4.33 -6.27 23.38
C ARG A 66 -3.23 -6.30 22.32
N GLU A 67 -3.02 -7.46 21.70
CA GLU A 67 -2.04 -7.62 20.62
C GLU A 67 -2.51 -6.88 19.38
N ALA A 68 -3.77 -7.09 18.98
CA ALA A 68 -4.38 -6.39 17.87
C ALA A 68 -4.29 -4.86 18.03
N GLN A 69 -4.58 -4.33 19.22
CA GLN A 69 -4.48 -2.90 19.51
C GLN A 69 -3.05 -2.39 19.32
N ARG A 70 -2.04 -3.10 19.84
CA ARG A 70 -0.62 -2.72 19.70
C ARG A 70 -0.23 -2.66 18.23
N ASP A 71 -0.65 -3.66 17.47
CA ASP A 71 -0.26 -3.81 16.08
C ASP A 71 -0.98 -2.78 15.19
N PHE A 72 -2.27 -2.48 15.43
CA PHE A 72 -2.95 -1.36 14.77
C PHE A 72 -2.33 0.00 15.10
N LEU A 73 -1.87 0.22 16.34
CA LEU A 73 -1.13 1.44 16.70
C LEU A 73 0.23 1.53 15.99
N GLN A 74 0.85 0.40 15.68
CA GLN A 74 2.08 0.35 14.90
C GLN A 74 1.81 0.65 13.42
N GLU A 75 0.78 0.04 12.83
CA GLU A 75 0.33 0.33 11.46
C GLU A 75 -0.05 1.80 11.29
N LEU A 76 -0.80 2.36 12.24
CA LEU A 76 -1.16 3.79 12.22
C LEU A 76 0.06 4.72 12.28
N ARG A 77 1.13 4.33 12.98
CA ARG A 77 2.38 5.08 13.00
C ARG A 77 3.11 5.03 11.66
N GLY A 78 3.07 3.87 10.98
CA GLY A 78 3.64 3.64 9.66
C GLY A 78 2.79 4.12 8.47
N ALA A 79 1.54 4.51 8.73
CA ALA A 79 0.60 4.95 7.71
C ALA A 79 1.12 6.13 6.87
N VAL A 80 0.70 6.19 5.61
CA VAL A 80 1.23 7.16 4.66
C VAL A 80 0.80 8.58 5.05
N LYS A 81 1.73 9.52 4.96
CA LYS A 81 1.52 10.93 5.28
C LYS A 81 1.61 11.75 4.01
N THR A 82 0.57 12.54 3.77
CA THR A 82 0.62 13.64 2.79
C THR A 82 1.19 14.89 3.47
N VAL A 83 1.50 15.93 2.69
CA VAL A 83 2.08 17.20 3.17
C VAL A 83 1.31 17.81 4.35
N SER A 84 -0.01 17.72 4.37
CA SER A 84 -0.85 18.32 5.41
C SER A 84 -1.47 17.32 6.37
N THR A 85 -1.82 16.12 5.91
CA THR A 85 -2.64 15.16 6.68
C THR A 85 -2.28 13.72 6.35
N ARG A 86 -2.77 12.78 7.18
CA ARG A 86 -2.64 11.35 6.92
C ARG A 86 -3.46 10.94 5.70
N TRP A 87 -3.00 9.91 4.99
CA TRP A 87 -3.67 9.41 3.80
C TRP A 87 -4.87 8.51 4.14
N ILE A 88 -5.63 8.12 3.11
CA ILE A 88 -6.92 7.42 3.21
C ILE A 88 -6.77 6.03 3.83
N ASP A 89 -5.59 5.40 3.70
CA ASP A 89 -5.24 4.13 4.35
C ASP A 89 -5.44 4.17 5.87
N SER A 90 -5.19 5.34 6.48
CA SER A 90 -5.31 5.54 7.92
C SER A 90 -6.73 5.37 8.44
N ILE A 91 -7.75 5.46 7.57
CA ILE A 91 -9.15 5.17 7.93
C ILE A 91 -9.28 3.73 8.42
N CYS A 92 -8.63 2.77 7.75
CA CYS A 92 -8.67 1.37 8.14
C CYS A 92 -8.08 1.14 9.52
N TYR A 93 -6.94 1.78 9.81
CA TYR A 93 -6.27 1.64 11.10
C TYR A 93 -7.08 2.26 12.24
N HIS A 94 -7.64 3.46 12.05
CA HIS A 94 -8.51 4.08 13.05
C HIS A 94 -9.81 3.29 13.26
N ALA A 95 -10.46 2.81 12.19
CA ALA A 95 -11.68 2.02 12.29
C ALA A 95 -11.45 0.71 13.06
N MET A 96 -10.37 -0.01 12.76
CA MET A 96 -10.07 -1.26 13.46
C MET A 96 -9.60 -1.03 14.89
N LEU A 97 -8.82 0.02 15.15
CA LEU A 97 -8.47 0.40 16.51
C LEU A 97 -9.73 0.76 17.33
N GLY A 98 -10.68 1.49 16.73
CA GLY A 98 -11.99 1.75 17.33
C GLY A 98 -12.77 0.47 17.62
N GLU A 99 -12.77 -0.49 16.70
CA GLU A 99 -13.38 -1.80 16.93
C GLU A 99 -12.70 -2.56 18.08
N THR A 100 -11.37 -2.52 18.20
CA THR A 100 -10.67 -3.14 19.33
C THR A 100 -11.09 -2.52 20.67
N TYR A 101 -11.18 -1.19 20.76
CA TYR A 101 -11.64 -0.51 21.97
C TYR A 101 -13.11 -0.82 22.27
N TYR A 102 -13.95 -0.91 21.24
CA TYR A 102 -15.35 -1.29 21.37
C TYR A 102 -15.48 -2.68 22.00
N GLN A 103 -14.74 -3.67 21.50
CA GLN A 103 -14.76 -5.04 22.03
C GLN A 103 -14.18 -5.12 23.46
N MET A 104 -13.22 -4.26 23.81
CA MET A 104 -12.71 -4.12 25.18
C MET A 104 -13.68 -3.42 26.15
N GLY A 105 -14.80 -2.86 25.66
CA GLY A 105 -15.73 -2.05 26.47
C GLY A 105 -15.29 -0.61 26.71
N ARG A 106 -14.22 -0.16 26.06
CA ARG A 106 -13.70 1.22 26.14
C ARG A 106 -14.40 2.12 25.12
N LEU A 107 -15.69 2.38 25.36
CA LEU A 107 -16.58 3.02 24.39
C LEU A 107 -16.17 4.45 24.03
N TRP A 108 -15.64 5.21 24.99
CA TRP A 108 -15.19 6.58 24.74
C TRP A 108 -13.98 6.62 23.79
N ASP A 109 -12.96 5.80 24.07
CA ASP A 109 -11.79 5.68 23.20
C ASP A 109 -12.18 5.15 21.81
N ALA A 110 -13.14 4.21 21.75
CA ALA A 110 -13.67 3.72 20.49
C ALA A 110 -14.31 4.85 19.67
N LEU A 111 -15.16 5.66 20.29
CA LEU A 111 -15.81 6.78 19.63
C LEU A 111 -14.78 7.78 19.09
N GLU A 112 -13.74 8.10 19.86
CA GLU A 112 -12.66 9.00 19.43
C GLU A 112 -11.94 8.48 18.17
N GLN A 113 -11.63 7.18 18.12
CA GLN A 113 -11.01 6.58 16.93
C GLN A 113 -11.95 6.59 15.73
N PHE A 114 -13.24 6.33 15.93
CA PHE A 114 -14.22 6.40 14.85
C PHE A 114 -14.44 7.83 14.36
N ASP A 115 -14.40 8.84 15.25
CA ASP A 115 -14.45 10.24 14.87
C ASP A 115 -13.20 10.65 14.07
N ALA A 116 -12.01 10.15 14.44
CA ALA A 116 -10.79 10.35 13.65
C ALA A 116 -10.91 9.76 12.24
N ALA A 117 -11.41 8.52 12.11
CA ALA A 117 -11.67 7.88 10.83
C ALA A 117 -12.68 8.67 9.97
N ALA A 118 -13.79 9.11 10.57
CA ALA A 118 -14.80 9.92 9.90
C ALA A 118 -14.25 11.28 9.42
N ASN A 119 -13.42 11.94 10.23
CA ASN A 119 -12.79 13.19 9.85
C ASN A 119 -11.78 13.01 8.70
N LEU A 120 -11.07 11.87 8.64
CA LEU A 120 -10.20 11.54 7.50
C LEU A 120 -11.01 11.34 6.21
N TYR A 121 -12.15 10.65 6.29
CA TYR A 121 -13.05 10.52 5.13
C TYR A 121 -13.56 11.89 4.64
N LEU A 122 -13.96 12.79 5.55
CA LEU A 122 -14.39 14.14 5.19
C LEU A 122 -13.29 15.03 4.58
N GLN A 123 -12.01 14.71 4.81
CA GLN A 123 -10.91 15.40 4.14
C GLN A 123 -10.75 14.95 2.68
N TYR A 124 -11.17 13.72 2.35
CA TYR A 124 -11.03 13.14 1.02
C TYR A 124 -12.36 12.55 0.51
N PRO A 125 -13.47 13.30 0.46
CA PRO A 125 -14.80 12.73 0.16
C PRO A 125 -14.94 12.21 -1.27
N LYS A 126 -14.04 12.58 -2.19
CA LYS A 126 -14.06 12.16 -3.61
C LYS A 126 -12.87 11.28 -3.97
N TRP A 127 -12.38 10.51 -3.00
CA TRP A 127 -11.20 9.70 -3.21
C TRP A 127 -11.42 8.55 -4.21
N MET A 128 -12.62 7.96 -4.26
CA MET A 128 -12.91 6.87 -5.19
C MET A 128 -12.92 7.31 -6.65
N LEU A 129 -13.23 8.57 -6.96
CA LEU A 129 -13.08 9.12 -8.31
C LEU A 129 -11.63 9.13 -8.83
N ARG A 130 -10.65 8.97 -7.93
CA ARG A 130 -9.22 8.89 -8.28
C ARG A 130 -8.72 7.46 -8.43
N VAL A 131 -9.56 6.48 -8.09
CA VAL A 131 -9.25 5.07 -8.25
C VAL A 131 -9.46 4.69 -9.71
N ASN A 132 -8.45 4.02 -10.26
CA ASN A 132 -8.50 3.51 -11.62
C ASN A 132 -9.04 2.06 -11.64
N PHE A 133 -10.31 1.93 -12.00
CA PHE A 133 -10.99 0.65 -12.18
C PHE A 133 -10.70 0.07 -13.58
N THR A 134 -9.45 -0.32 -13.83
CA THR A 134 -9.04 -0.84 -15.16
C THR A 134 -9.51 -2.27 -15.45
N GLN A 135 -9.96 -3.00 -14.43
CA GLN A 135 -10.28 -4.42 -14.59
C GLN A 135 -11.70 -4.60 -15.11
N THR A 136 -11.81 -5.23 -16.29
CA THR A 136 -13.10 -5.68 -16.81
C THR A 136 -13.66 -6.76 -15.87
N PRO A 137 -14.91 -6.64 -15.39
CA PRO A 137 -15.51 -7.65 -14.52
C PRO A 137 -15.50 -9.01 -15.21
N ARG A 138 -14.89 -10.01 -14.57
CA ARG A 138 -14.88 -11.39 -15.07
C ARG A 138 -15.91 -12.20 -14.29
N PRO A 139 -16.62 -13.17 -14.89
CA PRO A 139 -17.50 -14.03 -14.13
C PRO A 139 -16.69 -14.89 -13.15
N GLU A 140 -17.10 -14.92 -11.88
CA GLU A 140 -16.44 -15.68 -10.81
C GLU A 140 -16.54 -17.19 -11.10
N PRO A 141 -15.41 -17.88 -11.36
CA PRO A 141 -15.42 -19.30 -11.72
C PRO A 141 -15.84 -20.19 -10.55
N SER A 142 -15.65 -19.73 -9.31
CA SER A 142 -15.96 -20.52 -8.11
C SER A 142 -17.43 -20.47 -7.68
N ARG A 143 -18.33 -19.79 -8.41
CA ARG A 143 -19.77 -19.73 -8.10
C ARG A 143 -20.40 -21.11 -7.87
N ALA A 144 -19.96 -22.12 -8.62
CA ALA A 144 -20.46 -23.49 -8.46
C ALA A 144 -20.19 -24.08 -7.06
N ARG A 145 -19.21 -23.55 -6.31
CA ARG A 145 -18.82 -24.00 -4.97
C ARG A 145 -19.51 -23.24 -3.83
N VAL A 146 -20.12 -22.09 -4.09
CA VAL A 146 -20.79 -21.27 -3.06
C VAL A 146 -22.30 -21.34 -3.23
N ILE A 147 -22.92 -22.28 -2.50
CA ILE A 147 -24.38 -22.34 -2.38
C ILE A 147 -24.80 -21.27 -1.36
N VAL A 148 -25.47 -20.21 -1.81
CA VAL A 148 -26.05 -19.21 -0.91
C VAL A 148 -27.23 -19.84 -0.15
N PRO A 149 -27.15 -20.00 1.19
CA PRO A 149 -28.14 -20.78 1.94
C PRO A 149 -29.47 -20.05 2.15
N TRP A 150 -29.51 -18.74 1.94
CA TRP A 150 -30.67 -17.88 2.19
C TRP A 150 -31.56 -17.62 0.95
N GLY A 151 -31.32 -18.34 -0.15
CA GLY A 151 -32.19 -18.36 -1.33
C GLY A 151 -31.50 -17.96 -2.63
N ALA A 152 -31.89 -18.60 -3.74
CA ALA A 152 -31.38 -18.29 -5.07
C ALA A 152 -32.06 -17.05 -5.65
N SER A 153 -31.28 -16.08 -6.13
CA SER A 153 -31.80 -14.89 -6.81
C SER A 153 -32.43 -15.24 -8.16
N GLN A 154 -33.67 -14.81 -8.39
CA GLN A 154 -34.36 -14.95 -9.68
C GLN A 154 -33.81 -14.00 -10.76
N ARG A 155 -33.03 -12.98 -10.37
CA ARG A 155 -32.54 -11.93 -11.30
C ARG A 155 -31.38 -12.38 -12.19
N GLY A 156 -30.89 -13.61 -12.06
CA GLY A 156 -29.82 -14.13 -12.92
C GLY A 156 -28.48 -13.40 -12.83
N ALA A 157 -28.26 -12.59 -11.77
CA ALA A 157 -27.01 -11.86 -11.60
C ALA A 157 -25.81 -12.82 -11.58
N VAL A 158 -24.76 -12.49 -12.33
CA VAL A 158 -23.50 -13.22 -12.37
C VAL A 158 -22.55 -12.56 -11.38
N LEU A 159 -21.99 -13.34 -10.46
CA LEU A 159 -20.97 -12.84 -9.53
C LEU A 159 -19.71 -12.50 -10.33
N GLY A 160 -19.18 -11.30 -10.11
CA GLY A 160 -17.93 -10.86 -10.73
C GLY A 160 -16.73 -11.14 -9.85
N ASP A 161 -15.66 -11.66 -10.44
CA ASP A 161 -14.30 -11.66 -9.91
C ASP A 161 -13.67 -10.29 -10.22
N MET A 162 -13.27 -9.57 -9.17
CA MET A 162 -12.64 -8.26 -9.23
C MET A 162 -11.51 -8.22 -8.21
N SER A 163 -10.37 -7.65 -8.59
CA SER A 163 -9.27 -7.42 -7.64
C SER A 163 -9.71 -6.47 -6.51
N HIS A 164 -9.35 -6.83 -5.28
CA HIS A 164 -9.51 -5.97 -4.11
C HIS A 164 -8.57 -4.76 -4.17
N SER A 165 -7.35 -4.98 -4.65
CA SER A 165 -6.33 -3.93 -4.81
C SER A 165 -6.45 -3.24 -6.16
N MET A 166 -6.60 -1.92 -6.15
CA MET A 166 -6.71 -1.05 -7.33
C MET A 166 -5.67 0.07 -7.24
N GLN A 167 -5.30 0.64 -8.39
CA GLN A 167 -4.39 1.79 -8.40
C GLN A 167 -5.16 3.08 -8.15
N ILE A 168 -4.61 3.94 -7.30
CA ILE A 168 -5.12 5.28 -7.04
C ILE A 168 -4.04 6.29 -7.40
N ALA A 169 -4.42 7.31 -8.17
CA ALA A 169 -3.53 8.39 -8.55
C ALA A 169 -3.54 9.48 -7.47
N GLN A 170 -2.36 9.89 -7.02
CA GLN A 170 -2.16 11.01 -6.12
C GLN A 170 -1.36 12.12 -6.82
N GLY A 171 -1.88 13.35 -6.75
CA GLY A 171 -1.31 14.52 -7.42
C GLY A 171 -2.30 15.14 -8.41
N THR A 172 -1.86 16.18 -9.12
CA THR A 172 -2.67 16.85 -10.13
C THR A 172 -2.71 15.98 -11.38
N LEU A 173 -3.88 15.42 -11.71
CA LEU A 173 -4.07 14.63 -12.94
C LEU A 173 -4.01 15.50 -14.20
N ASN A 174 -4.36 16.80 -14.06
CA ASN A 174 -4.40 17.75 -15.16
C ASN A 174 -3.21 18.73 -15.09
N ASN A 175 -2.04 18.25 -15.53
CA ASN A 175 -0.82 19.04 -15.59
C ASN A 175 -0.79 20.05 -16.76
N GLN A 176 -1.80 20.06 -17.64
CA GLN A 176 -1.84 20.98 -18.80
C GLN A 176 -2.03 22.44 -18.36
N ARG A 177 -2.81 22.70 -17.30
CA ARG A 177 -2.96 24.07 -16.76
C ARG A 177 -1.67 24.56 -16.08
N VAL A 178 -1.02 23.69 -15.30
CA VAL A 178 0.25 24.03 -14.62
C VAL A 178 1.38 24.26 -15.63
N ALA A 179 1.39 23.52 -16.74
CA ALA A 179 2.33 23.72 -17.84
C ALA A 179 2.12 25.07 -18.57
N GLN A 180 0.88 25.55 -18.67
CA GLN A 180 0.56 26.86 -19.26
C GLN A 180 0.88 28.02 -18.32
N GLU A 181 0.72 27.83 -17.01
CA GLU A 181 0.91 28.86 -15.97
C GLU A 181 2.36 28.93 -15.45
N GLY A 182 3.28 28.12 -15.99
CA GLY A 182 4.71 28.15 -15.62
C GLY A 182 5.03 27.58 -14.24
N GLY A 183 4.20 26.68 -13.72
CA GLY A 183 4.39 26.04 -12.42
C GLY A 183 5.27 24.78 -12.46
N VAL A 184 5.73 24.33 -11.30
CA VAL A 184 6.49 23.06 -11.17
C VAL A 184 5.55 21.88 -11.46
N LEU A 185 5.89 21.09 -12.48
CA LEU A 185 5.19 19.85 -12.81
C LEU A 185 5.48 18.79 -11.76
N GLN A 186 4.51 18.49 -10.88
CA GLN A 186 4.56 17.28 -10.06
C GLN A 186 4.00 16.10 -10.87
N GLN A 187 4.77 15.02 -10.96
CA GLN A 187 4.29 13.77 -11.55
C GLN A 187 3.30 13.11 -10.58
N ALA A 188 2.16 12.65 -11.11
CA ALA A 188 1.20 11.88 -10.33
C ALA A 188 1.86 10.57 -9.88
N GLN A 189 1.84 10.31 -8.57
CA GLN A 189 2.30 9.04 -8.01
C GLN A 189 1.11 8.07 -7.95
N TYR A 190 1.33 6.83 -8.37
CA TYR A 190 0.33 5.78 -8.31
C TYR A 190 0.63 4.85 -7.16
N TRP A 191 -0.34 4.67 -6.27
CA TRP A 191 -0.27 3.70 -5.18
C TRP A 191 -1.31 2.62 -5.37
N THR A 192 -1.04 1.40 -4.89
CA THR A 192 -2.06 0.35 -4.85
C THR A 192 -2.77 0.40 -3.50
N ILE A 193 -4.10 0.34 -3.54
CA ILE A 193 -4.95 0.43 -2.36
C ILE A 193 -6.03 -0.66 -2.42
N ASP A 194 -6.30 -1.33 -1.30
CA ASP A 194 -7.50 -2.16 -1.16
C ASP A 194 -8.72 -1.26 -0.95
N VAL A 195 -9.45 -1.03 -2.04
CA VAL A 195 -10.62 -0.16 -2.07
C VAL A 195 -11.77 -0.78 -1.28
N VAL A 196 -11.89 -2.11 -1.33
CA VAL A 196 -12.96 -2.85 -0.67
C VAL A 196 -12.80 -2.71 0.84
N GLU A 197 -11.56 -2.84 1.33
CA GLU A 197 -11.28 -2.77 2.75
C GLU A 197 -11.47 -1.37 3.32
N VAL A 198 -11.03 -0.33 2.59
CA VAL A 198 -11.30 1.06 2.99
C VAL A 198 -12.79 1.33 3.10
N ASN A 199 -13.58 0.88 2.11
CA ASN A 199 -15.03 1.04 2.14
C ASN A 199 -15.69 0.23 3.27
N ARG A 200 -15.20 -0.98 3.55
CA ARG A 200 -15.64 -1.78 4.70
C ARG A 200 -15.39 -1.02 6.01
N CYS A 201 -14.21 -0.43 6.18
CA CYS A 201 -13.84 0.35 7.37
C CYS A 201 -14.64 1.65 7.52
N ILE A 202 -14.93 2.35 6.42
CA ILE A 202 -15.84 3.52 6.44
C ILE A 202 -17.24 3.07 6.89
N SER A 203 -17.76 2.00 6.29
CA SER A 203 -19.09 1.48 6.61
C SER A 203 -19.18 1.03 8.08
N LEU A 204 -18.15 0.33 8.57
CA LEU A 204 -18.00 -0.06 9.97
C LEU A 204 -17.99 1.16 10.88
N THR A 205 -17.19 2.18 10.56
CA THR A 205 -17.09 3.42 11.33
C THR A 205 -18.45 4.11 11.43
N LEU A 206 -19.15 4.29 10.30
CA LEU A 206 -20.48 4.91 10.28
C LEU A 206 -21.49 4.12 11.13
N ARG A 207 -21.48 2.79 10.98
CA ARG A 207 -22.35 1.90 11.77
C ARG A 207 -22.06 2.02 13.27
N ARG A 208 -20.80 1.87 13.69
CA ARG A 208 -20.40 1.89 15.11
C ARG A 208 -20.64 3.24 15.75
N ARG A 209 -20.41 4.34 15.04
CA ARG A 209 -20.77 5.69 15.54
C ARG A 209 -22.26 5.82 15.79
N ASN A 210 -23.10 5.31 14.88
CA ASN A 210 -24.55 5.32 15.07
C ASN A 210 -24.99 4.46 16.25
N GLU A 211 -24.34 3.31 16.46
CA GLU A 211 -24.60 2.44 17.62
C GLU A 211 -24.17 3.11 18.94
N LEU A 212 -22.99 3.73 18.98
CA LEU A 212 -22.45 4.40 20.18
C LEU A 212 -23.20 5.67 20.55
N LEU A 213 -23.56 6.51 19.57
CA LEU A 213 -24.29 7.75 19.80
C LEU A 213 -25.79 7.51 19.99
N GLY A 214 -26.33 6.45 19.39
CA GLY A 214 -27.76 6.13 19.44
C GLY A 214 -28.64 7.31 19.03
N SER A 215 -29.51 7.75 19.94
CA SER A 215 -30.43 8.87 19.72
C SER A 215 -29.74 10.24 19.66
N LEU A 216 -28.49 10.36 20.13
CA LEU A 216 -27.72 11.60 20.07
C LEU A 216 -27.15 11.87 18.67
N GLY A 217 -27.01 10.84 17.83
CA GLY A 217 -26.40 10.96 16.50
C GLY A 217 -27.09 11.98 15.59
N LYS A 218 -28.40 12.19 15.73
CA LYS A 218 -29.15 13.21 14.97
C LYS A 218 -28.72 14.66 15.27
N HIS A 219 -28.18 14.89 16.47
CA HIS A 219 -27.75 16.21 16.93
C HIS A 219 -26.23 16.41 16.81
N ASP A 220 -25.48 15.35 16.49
CA ASP A 220 -24.03 15.43 16.32
C ASP A 220 -23.66 16.17 15.01
N PRO A 221 -22.88 17.27 15.08
CA PRO A 221 -22.46 18.02 13.89
C PRO A 221 -21.57 17.21 12.95
N LEU A 222 -20.81 16.24 13.43
CA LEU A 222 -19.98 15.39 12.57
C LEU A 222 -20.87 14.46 11.72
N SER A 223 -21.85 13.81 12.34
CA SER A 223 -22.84 12.97 11.64
C SER A 223 -23.64 13.74 10.59
N GLN A 224 -24.01 15.00 10.85
CA GLN A 224 -24.67 15.86 9.87
C GLN A 224 -23.75 16.26 8.70
N ARG A 225 -22.44 16.42 8.93
CA ARG A 225 -21.47 16.67 7.85
C ARG A 225 -21.29 15.42 6.97
N LEU A 226 -21.13 14.26 7.58
CA LEU A 226 -21.03 12.98 6.86
C LEU A 226 -22.26 12.73 5.99
N LEU A 227 -23.46 12.92 6.54
CA LEU A 227 -24.71 12.75 5.79
C LEU A 227 -24.76 13.67 4.56
N ARG A 228 -24.39 14.96 4.72
CA ARG A 228 -24.40 15.92 3.62
C ARG A 228 -23.43 15.53 2.51
N GLU A 229 -22.23 15.08 2.85
CA GLU A 229 -21.24 14.66 1.86
C GLU A 229 -21.64 13.35 1.16
N LEU A 230 -22.16 12.37 1.90
CA LEU A 230 -22.64 11.12 1.32
C LEU A 230 -23.82 11.33 0.36
N VAL A 231 -24.79 12.17 0.72
CA VAL A 231 -25.94 12.50 -0.14
C VAL A 231 -25.52 13.21 -1.42
N ARG A 232 -24.43 13.99 -1.40
CA ARG A 232 -23.87 14.67 -2.57
C ARG A 232 -23.09 13.75 -3.51
N GLY A 233 -22.93 12.47 -3.17
CA GLY A 233 -22.08 11.53 -3.89
C GLY A 233 -20.63 11.60 -3.43
N GLY A 234 -20.39 11.50 -2.12
CA GLY A 234 -19.06 11.37 -1.51
C GLY A 234 -18.36 10.02 -1.80
N ALA A 235 -18.55 9.51 -3.01
CA ALA A 235 -18.06 8.23 -3.49
C ALA A 235 -17.70 8.41 -4.97
#